data_AF-A0AAN9PVI0-F1
#
_entry.id   AF-A0AAN9PVI0-F1
#
_cell.length_a   1.000
_cell.length_b   1.000
_cell.length_c   1.000
_cell.angle_alpha   90.00
_cell.angle_beta   90.00
_cell.angle_gamma   90.00
#
_symmetry.space_group_name_H-M   'P 1'
#
loop_
_entity.id
_entity.type
_entity.pdbx_description
1 polymer ?
#
loop_
_entity_poly.entity_id
_entity_poly.type
_entity_poly.pdbx_seq_one_letter_code
_entity_poly.pdbx_strand_id
1 'polypeptide(L)'
;MMEICAKNIANRKKQTIPHTLGSKSIARKKYELEIEIGRIYSRGEMYSIAHKRKDGSFVNNEAREKSELLDIQNKDTTSDEDAYIKVFGKEHPGRVRVTNGVEDPQSDREKKSVLLLNKVKTKAKKIKDTIKKCGHQVLDRGNGNNNKDQHILDDHDLDDDEQMAQDPKV
;
A
#
# COMPACT_ATOMS: atom_id res chain seq x y z
N MET A 1 -27.73 -35.29 -17.11
CA MET A 1 -26.98 -35.56 -15.87
C MET A 1 -25.65 -36.28 -16.12
N MET A 2 -25.61 -37.42 -16.84
CA MET A 2 -24.35 -38.18 -17.05
C MET A 2 -23.25 -37.41 -17.80
N GLU A 3 -23.60 -36.57 -18.78
CA GLU A 3 -22.62 -35.80 -19.55
C GLU A 3 -21.85 -34.77 -18.70
N ILE A 4 -22.54 -34.09 -17.77
CA ILE A 4 -21.91 -33.13 -16.84
C ILE A 4 -20.97 -33.87 -15.88
N CYS A 5 -21.39 -35.04 -15.37
CA CYS A 5 -20.56 -35.88 -14.51
C CYS A 5 -19.29 -36.34 -15.25
N ALA A 6 -19.42 -36.78 -16.51
CA ALA A 6 -18.27 -37.19 -17.33
C ALA A 6 -17.30 -36.03 -17.57
N LYS A 7 -17.81 -34.83 -17.89
CA LYS A 7 -16.99 -33.61 -18.03
C LYS A 7 -16.27 -33.26 -16.73
N ASN A 8 -16.96 -33.32 -15.58
CA ASN A 8 -16.35 -33.03 -14.27
C ASN A 8 -15.26 -34.05 -13.90
N ILE A 9 -15.47 -35.34 -14.19
CA ILE A 9 -14.44 -36.38 -14.00
C ILE A 9 -13.23 -36.09 -14.88
N ALA A 10 -13.44 -35.78 -16.16
CA ALA A 10 -12.36 -35.43 -17.08
C ALA A 10 -11.59 -34.19 -16.62
N ASN A 11 -12.29 -33.15 -16.12
CA ASN A 11 -11.64 -31.95 -15.59
C ASN A 11 -10.88 -32.21 -14.30
N ARG A 12 -11.43 -33.04 -13.38
CA ARG A 12 -10.73 -33.44 -12.16
C ARG A 12 -9.43 -34.19 -12.48
N LYS A 13 -9.43 -35.04 -13.51
CA LYS A 13 -8.21 -35.74 -13.97
C LYS A 13 -7.12 -34.78 -14.48
N LYS A 14 -7.48 -33.60 -14.99
CA LYS A 14 -6.53 -32.57 -15.44
C LYS A 14 -5.93 -31.76 -14.29
N GLN A 15 -6.48 -31.84 -13.08
CA GLN A 15 -5.95 -31.17 -11.90
C GLN A 15 -4.84 -32.04 -11.28
N THR A 16 -3.65 -32.01 -11.86
CA THR A 16 -2.51 -32.87 -11.48
C THR A 16 -1.76 -32.39 -10.25
N ILE A 17 -1.83 -31.08 -9.97
CA ILE A 17 -1.17 -30.44 -8.84
C ILE A 17 -2.25 -29.92 -7.86
N PRO A 18 -2.69 -30.73 -6.89
CA PRO A 18 -3.67 -30.30 -5.90
C PRO A 18 -3.03 -29.40 -4.84
N HIS A 19 -3.75 -28.39 -4.38
CA HIS A 19 -3.35 -27.59 -3.22
C HIS A 19 -3.71 -28.30 -1.90
N THR A 20 -2.97 -28.01 -0.83
CA THR A 20 -3.06 -28.68 0.48
C THR A 20 -3.75 -27.88 1.58
N LEU A 21 -4.17 -26.63 1.28
CA LEU A 21 -4.80 -25.73 2.25
C LEU A 21 -6.24 -26.14 2.65
N GLY A 22 -6.73 -27.25 2.11
CA GLY A 22 -8.10 -27.73 2.28
C GLY A 22 -9.10 -26.73 1.69
N SER A 23 -10.11 -26.37 2.49
CA SER A 23 -11.16 -25.42 2.09
C SER A 23 -10.73 -23.95 2.16
N LYS A 24 -9.54 -23.64 2.70
CA LYS A 24 -9.05 -22.26 2.74
C LYS A 24 -8.51 -21.84 1.38
N SER A 25 -8.85 -20.63 0.96
CA SER A 25 -8.24 -20.01 -0.22
C SER A 25 -6.82 -19.55 0.07
N ILE A 26 -6.00 -19.47 -0.99
CA ILE A 26 -4.62 -18.98 -0.91
C ILE A 26 -4.58 -17.55 -0.37
N ALA A 27 -5.50 -16.67 -0.81
CA ALA A 27 -5.57 -15.29 -0.34
C ALA A 27 -5.81 -15.17 1.16
N ARG A 28 -6.71 -15.99 1.72
CA ARG A 28 -6.95 -16.01 3.18
C ARG A 28 -5.74 -16.52 3.93
N LYS A 29 -5.11 -17.59 3.45
CA LYS A 29 -3.90 -18.13 4.08
C LYS A 29 -2.73 -17.14 4.03
N LYS A 30 -2.59 -16.41 2.92
CA LYS A 30 -1.62 -15.32 2.77
C LYS A 30 -1.85 -14.25 3.83
N TYR A 31 -3.07 -13.75 3.98
CA TYR A 31 -3.40 -12.73 4.99
C TYR A 31 -3.09 -13.19 6.42
N GLU A 32 -3.43 -14.44 6.78
CA GLU A 32 -3.07 -15.02 8.08
C GLU A 32 -1.55 -14.99 8.31
N LEU A 33 -0.76 -15.41 7.32
CA LEU A 33 0.70 -15.44 7.41
C LEU A 33 1.34 -14.05 7.45
N GLU A 34 0.80 -13.09 6.70
CA GLU A 34 1.28 -11.70 6.72
C GLU A 34 1.05 -11.03 8.07
N ILE A 35 -0.04 -11.37 8.77
CA ILE A 35 -0.28 -10.90 10.15
C ILE A 35 0.69 -11.58 11.13
N GLU A 36 0.83 -12.90 11.03
CA GLU A 36 1.63 -13.69 11.97
C GLU A 36 3.13 -13.33 11.89
N ILE A 37 3.64 -13.11 10.68
CA ILE A 37 5.07 -12.91 10.42
C ILE A 37 5.40 -11.43 10.21
N GLY A 38 4.41 -10.59 9.88
CA GLY A 38 4.61 -9.16 9.61
C GLY A 38 5.33 -8.86 8.28
N ARG A 39 5.45 -9.85 7.38
CA ARG A 39 6.12 -9.72 6.07
C ARG A 39 5.14 -10.00 4.94
N ILE A 40 5.22 -9.23 3.86
CA ILE A 40 4.44 -9.46 2.64
C ILE A 40 4.93 -10.73 1.94
N TYR A 41 4.00 -11.56 1.47
CA TYR A 41 4.30 -12.77 0.72
C TYR A 41 4.09 -12.59 -0.79
N SER A 42 5.08 -12.98 -1.58
CA SER A 42 4.98 -13.07 -3.04
C SER A 42 4.09 -14.25 -3.48
N ARG A 43 3.57 -14.18 -4.71
CA ARG A 43 2.79 -15.28 -5.32
C ARG A 43 3.61 -16.56 -5.43
N GLY A 44 4.89 -16.46 -5.80
CA GLY A 44 5.80 -17.60 -5.87
C GLY A 44 6.02 -18.25 -4.51
N GLU A 45 6.22 -17.44 -3.46
CA GLU A 45 6.43 -17.95 -2.10
C GLU A 45 5.17 -18.66 -1.56
N MET A 46 3.99 -18.12 -1.87
CA MET A 46 2.71 -18.76 -1.51
C MET A 46 2.51 -20.11 -2.19
N TYR A 47 3.12 -20.35 -3.36
CA TYR A 47 3.02 -21.63 -4.05
C TYR A 47 3.56 -22.78 -3.21
N SER A 48 4.76 -22.61 -2.65
CA SER A 48 5.41 -23.60 -1.79
C SER A 48 4.58 -23.90 -0.54
N ILE A 49 3.97 -22.87 0.06
CA ILE A 49 3.08 -23.03 1.22
C ILE A 49 1.83 -23.83 0.86
N ALA A 50 1.22 -23.54 -0.30
CA ALA A 50 -0.03 -24.15 -0.72
C ALA A 50 0.12 -25.57 -1.30
N HIS A 51 1.32 -26.00 -1.64
CA HIS A 51 1.59 -27.31 -2.27
C HIS A 51 2.51 -28.21 -1.44
N LYS A 52 2.86 -27.78 -0.23
CA LYS A 52 3.50 -28.63 0.78
C LYS A 52 2.46 -29.22 1.73
N ARG A 53 2.71 -30.45 2.15
CA ARG A 53 1.98 -31.14 3.21
C ARG A 53 2.49 -30.66 4.58
N LYS A 54 1.84 -31.10 5.66
CA LYS A 54 2.20 -30.73 7.04
C LYS A 54 3.58 -31.24 7.47
N ASP A 55 4.06 -32.31 6.83
CA ASP A 55 5.39 -32.88 6.98
C ASP A 55 6.48 -32.08 6.22
N GLY A 56 6.09 -31.04 5.46
CA GLY A 56 6.98 -30.24 4.64
C GLY A 56 7.29 -30.84 3.26
N SER A 57 6.81 -32.05 2.96
CA SER A 57 7.01 -32.67 1.64
C SER A 57 6.08 -32.05 0.60
N PHE A 58 6.49 -32.04 -0.67
CA PHE A 58 5.60 -31.65 -1.76
C PHE A 58 4.55 -32.73 -2.03
N VAL A 59 3.39 -32.31 -2.54
CA VAL A 59 2.30 -33.24 -2.91
C VAL A 59 2.66 -34.20 -4.02
N ASN A 60 3.47 -33.75 -4.98
CA ASN A 60 3.90 -34.49 -6.16
C ASN A 60 5.23 -33.92 -6.67
N ASN A 61 5.95 -34.67 -7.51
CA ASN A 61 7.23 -34.25 -8.09
C ASN A 61 7.07 -33.00 -8.99
N GLU A 62 5.99 -32.92 -9.76
CA GLU A 62 5.69 -31.76 -10.61
C GLU A 62 5.56 -30.47 -9.79
N ALA A 63 4.95 -30.55 -8.60
CA ALA A 63 4.83 -29.40 -7.69
C ALA A 63 6.20 -28.97 -7.15
N ARG A 64 7.08 -29.93 -6.86
CA ARG A 64 8.44 -29.65 -6.42
C ARG A 64 9.22 -28.93 -7.51
N GLU A 65 9.23 -29.45 -8.74
CA GLU A 65 9.93 -28.85 -9.88
C GLU A 65 9.46 -27.41 -10.15
N LYS A 66 8.15 -27.16 -10.08
CA LYS A 66 7.60 -25.81 -10.22
C LYS A 66 8.04 -24.88 -9.09
N SER A 67 8.13 -25.37 -7.86
CA SER A 67 8.63 -24.56 -6.73
C SER A 67 10.11 -24.20 -6.89
N GLU A 68 10.93 -25.14 -7.37
CA GLU A 68 12.35 -24.92 -7.60
C GLU A 68 12.56 -23.89 -8.72
N LEU A 69 11.76 -23.96 -9.78
CA LEU A 69 11.81 -22.97 -10.86
C LEU A 69 11.38 -21.57 -10.40
N LEU A 70 10.40 -21.47 -9.49
CA LEU A 70 10.03 -20.20 -8.86
C LEU A 70 11.18 -19.65 -8.00
N ASP A 71 11.86 -20.49 -7.24
CA ASP A 71 12.97 -20.09 -6.40
C ASP A 71 14.18 -19.61 -7.23
N ILE A 72 14.42 -20.23 -8.39
CA ILE A 72 15.43 -19.76 -9.36
C ILE A 72 15.02 -18.39 -9.91
N GLN A 73 13.76 -18.25 -10.38
CA GLN A 73 13.33 -16.98 -10.96
C GLN A 73 13.22 -15.82 -9.98
N ASN A 74 12.97 -16.09 -8.70
CA ASN A 74 13.01 -15.05 -7.68
C ASN A 74 14.45 -14.55 -7.41
N LYS A 75 15.48 -15.38 -7.67
CA LYS A 75 16.89 -14.98 -7.53
C LYS A 75 17.40 -14.26 -8.77
N ASP A 76 16.83 -14.58 -9.94
CA ASP A 76 17.13 -13.91 -11.19
C ASP A 76 16.52 -12.49 -11.19
N THR A 77 17.22 -11.52 -10.58
CA THR A 77 16.76 -10.11 -10.48
C THR A 77 16.80 -9.34 -11.82
N THR A 78 17.03 -10.03 -12.93
CA THR A 78 17.26 -9.42 -14.25
C THR A 78 15.98 -9.23 -15.06
N SER A 79 14.85 -9.77 -14.61
CA SER A 79 13.58 -9.75 -15.32
C SER A 79 12.55 -8.90 -14.60
N ASP A 80 11.95 -7.96 -15.32
CA ASP A 80 10.84 -7.13 -14.81
C ASP A 80 9.54 -7.93 -14.60
N GLU A 81 9.46 -9.15 -15.15
CA GLU A 81 8.28 -10.01 -15.02
C GLU A 81 8.26 -10.78 -13.69
N ASP A 82 7.09 -10.87 -13.05
CA ASP A 82 6.93 -11.68 -11.83
C ASP A 82 7.30 -13.14 -12.10
N ALA A 83 8.15 -13.71 -11.25
CA ALA A 83 8.60 -15.10 -11.30
C ALA A 83 7.43 -16.08 -11.48
N TYR A 84 6.28 -15.81 -10.87
CA TYR A 84 5.09 -16.65 -11.04
C TYR A 84 4.57 -16.67 -12.48
N ILE A 85 4.52 -15.52 -13.15
CA ILE A 85 4.09 -15.39 -14.55
C ILE A 85 5.07 -16.11 -15.46
N LYS A 86 6.37 -16.05 -15.17
CA LYS A 86 7.40 -16.75 -15.94
C LYS A 86 7.27 -18.27 -15.86
N VAL A 87 6.89 -18.82 -14.70
CA VAL A 87 6.78 -20.27 -14.47
C VAL A 87 5.45 -20.88 -14.94
N PHE A 88 4.35 -20.16 -14.76
CA PHE A 88 3.00 -20.64 -15.06
C PHE A 88 2.38 -20.01 -16.30
N GLY A 89 3.04 -19.00 -16.87
CA GLY A 89 2.49 -18.17 -17.93
C GLY A 89 1.61 -17.06 -17.38
N LYS A 90 1.16 -16.20 -18.29
CA LYS A 90 0.19 -15.14 -17.99
C LYS A 90 -1.11 -15.76 -17.50
N GLU A 91 -1.57 -15.32 -16.34
CA GLU A 91 -2.86 -15.72 -15.80
C GLU A 91 -3.98 -15.37 -16.78
N HIS A 92 -4.86 -16.34 -17.06
CA HIS A 92 -5.99 -16.10 -17.95
C HIS A 92 -6.96 -15.11 -17.30
N PRO A 93 -7.30 -13.98 -17.95
CA PRO A 93 -8.36 -13.11 -17.46
C PRO A 93 -9.70 -13.84 -17.59
N GLY A 94 -10.22 -14.39 -16.49
CA GLY A 94 -11.39 -15.27 -16.49
C GLY A 94 -12.37 -15.05 -15.33
N ARG A 95 -13.65 -14.86 -15.70
CA ARG A 95 -14.86 -14.52 -14.92
C ARG A 95 -14.75 -14.47 -13.38
N VAL A 96 -14.45 -13.27 -12.88
CA VAL A 96 -14.85 -12.82 -11.54
C VAL A 96 -16.38 -12.91 -11.45
N ARG A 97 -16.91 -13.77 -10.58
CA ARG A 97 -18.31 -13.64 -10.15
C ARG A 97 -18.37 -12.42 -9.23
N VAL A 98 -18.65 -11.25 -9.81
CA VAL A 98 -19.02 -10.06 -9.05
C VAL A 98 -20.38 -10.33 -8.43
N THR A 99 -20.39 -10.62 -7.13
CA THR A 99 -21.37 -10.06 -6.22
C THR A 99 -20.57 -9.43 -5.10
N ASN A 100 -20.42 -8.10 -5.23
CA ASN A 100 -19.80 -7.15 -4.31
C ASN A 100 -18.27 -7.09 -4.43
N GLY A 101 -17.80 -5.95 -4.98
CA GLY A 101 -16.39 -5.68 -5.19
C GLY A 101 -15.61 -5.75 -3.90
N VAL A 102 -14.60 -6.63 -3.89
CA VAL A 102 -13.44 -6.47 -3.04
C VAL A 102 -12.43 -5.76 -3.93
N GLU A 103 -12.25 -4.47 -3.72
CA GLU A 103 -11.14 -3.74 -4.33
C GLU A 103 -9.82 -4.35 -3.87
N ASP A 104 -8.83 -4.36 -4.76
CA ASP A 104 -7.47 -4.71 -4.39
C ASP A 104 -7.01 -3.83 -3.21
N PRO A 105 -6.48 -4.39 -2.11
CA PRO A 105 -6.01 -3.60 -0.95
C PRO A 105 -4.94 -2.54 -1.31
N GLN A 106 -4.27 -2.74 -2.45
CA GLN A 106 -3.29 -1.82 -3.01
C GLN A 106 -3.95 -0.57 -3.63
N SER A 107 -5.08 -0.76 -4.32
CA SER A 107 -5.91 0.32 -4.88
C SER A 107 -6.44 1.25 -3.78
N ASP A 108 -6.90 0.69 -2.67
CA ASP A 108 -7.43 1.48 -1.54
C ASP A 108 -6.35 2.37 -0.91
N ARG A 109 -5.11 1.90 -0.82
CA ARG A 109 -3.99 2.67 -0.25
C ARG A 109 -3.58 3.81 -1.16
N GLU A 110 -3.54 3.58 -2.47
CA GLU A 110 -3.26 4.61 -3.48
C GLU A 110 -4.39 5.66 -3.56
N LYS A 111 -5.66 5.23 -3.52
CA LYS A 111 -6.81 6.15 -3.48
C LYS A 111 -6.77 7.07 -2.25
N LYS A 112 -6.39 6.54 -1.08
CA LYS A 112 -6.21 7.31 0.16
C LYS A 112 -5.05 8.30 0.05
N SER A 113 -3.91 7.91 -0.52
CA SER A 113 -2.74 8.80 -0.69
C SER A 113 -3.02 9.92 -1.69
N VAL A 114 -3.69 9.62 -2.81
CA VAL A 114 -4.12 10.61 -3.81
C VAL A 114 -5.13 11.58 -3.23
N LEU A 115 -6.11 11.10 -2.45
CA LEU A 115 -7.10 11.95 -1.79
C LEU A 115 -6.44 12.92 -0.78
N LEU A 116 -5.47 12.44 0.00
CA LEU A 116 -4.72 13.26 0.95
C LEU A 116 -3.91 14.34 0.20
N LEU A 117 -3.22 13.97 -0.87
CA LEU A 117 -2.45 14.91 -1.68
C LEU A 117 -3.32 15.99 -2.33
N ASN A 118 -4.51 15.63 -2.82
CA ASN A 118 -5.47 16.58 -3.37
C ASN A 118 -6.02 17.54 -2.29
N LYS A 119 -6.22 17.06 -1.05
CA LYS A 119 -6.58 17.91 0.09
C LYS A 119 -5.46 18.90 0.46
N VAL A 120 -4.19 18.46 0.43
CA VAL A 120 -3.04 19.34 0.68
C VAL A 120 -2.92 20.40 -0.43
N LYS A 121 -3.04 19.99 -1.70
CA LYS A 121 -2.98 20.90 -2.86
C LYS A 121 -4.10 21.95 -2.84
N THR A 122 -5.32 21.56 -2.50
CA THR A 122 -6.45 22.50 -2.42
C THR A 122 -6.30 23.49 -1.26
N LYS A 123 -5.81 23.05 -0.08
CA LYS A 123 -5.48 23.95 1.03
C LYS A 123 -4.37 24.95 0.66
N ALA A 124 -3.28 24.47 0.06
CA ALA A 124 -2.17 25.32 -0.38
C ALA A 124 -2.61 26.35 -1.43
N LYS A 125 -3.45 25.95 -2.40
CA LYS A 125 -4.03 26.85 -3.40
C LYS A 125 -4.89 27.94 -2.74
N LYS A 126 -5.76 27.55 -1.79
CA LYS A 126 -6.62 28.50 -1.06
C LYS A 126 -5.80 29.52 -0.26
N ILE A 127 -4.71 29.10 0.37
CA ILE A 127 -3.78 30.00 1.08
C ILE A 127 -3.13 30.98 0.09
N LYS A 128 -2.60 30.46 -1.03
CA LYS A 128 -1.95 31.27 -2.08
C LYS A 128 -2.91 32.32 -2.67
N ASP A 129 -4.15 31.93 -2.94
CA ASP A 129 -5.17 32.83 -3.49
C ASP A 129 -5.56 33.91 -2.47
N THR A 130 -5.59 33.56 -1.18
CA THR A 130 -5.86 34.53 -0.09
C THR A 130 -4.72 35.55 0.02
N ILE A 131 -3.47 35.11 -0.02
CA ILE A 131 -2.29 36.00 0.01
C ILE A 131 -2.29 36.92 -1.22
N LYS A 132 -2.56 36.38 -2.41
CA LYS A 132 -2.62 37.18 -3.66
C LYS A 132 -3.72 38.24 -3.63
N LYS A 133 -4.86 37.95 -2.99
CA LYS A 133 -5.98 38.89 -2.82
C LYS A 133 -5.67 40.00 -1.82
N CYS A 134 -4.94 39.71 -0.74
CA CYS A 134 -4.51 40.72 0.23
C CYS A 134 -3.35 41.58 -0.29
N GLY A 135 -2.44 41.02 -1.10
CA GLY A 135 -1.34 41.77 -1.72
C GLY A 135 -1.75 42.83 -2.75
N HIS A 136 -3.01 42.82 -3.21
CA HIS A 136 -3.54 43.80 -4.16
C HIS A 136 -4.11 45.06 -3.50
N GLN A 137 -4.16 45.14 -2.17
CA GLN A 137 -4.73 46.30 -1.46
C GLN A 137 -3.68 47.36 -1.03
N VAL A 138 -2.39 47.17 -1.35
CA VAL A 138 -1.30 48.01 -0.79
C VAL A 138 -0.67 48.97 -1.81
N LEU A 139 -1.16 49.06 -3.06
CA LEU A 139 -0.52 49.91 -4.09
C LEU A 139 -1.36 51.10 -4.58
N ASP A 140 -2.28 51.63 -3.78
CA ASP A 140 -2.94 52.91 -4.07
C ASP A 140 -2.98 53.81 -2.85
N ARG A 141 -1.89 54.56 -2.61
CA ARG A 141 -1.86 55.88 -1.96
C ARG A 141 -0.43 56.42 -1.98
N GLY A 142 -0.07 57.06 -3.09
CA GLY A 142 1.11 57.91 -3.16
C GLY A 142 0.86 59.29 -2.57
N ASN A 143 1.96 59.89 -2.09
CA ASN A 143 2.28 61.32 -2.07
C ASN A 143 1.83 62.18 -0.85
N GLY A 144 2.80 62.81 -0.14
CA GLY A 144 2.55 64.01 0.68
C GLY A 144 3.35 64.24 1.99
N ASN A 145 4.59 64.75 1.87
CA ASN A 145 5.18 65.89 2.62
C ASN A 145 5.35 65.88 4.17
N ASN A 146 6.62 65.78 4.60
CA ASN A 146 7.44 66.56 5.57
C ASN A 146 6.88 67.18 6.89
N ASN A 147 7.67 66.92 7.95
CA ASN A 147 8.04 67.74 9.12
C ASN A 147 7.00 68.07 10.23
N LYS A 148 7.20 67.50 11.43
CA LYS A 148 7.76 68.20 12.62
C LYS A 148 7.83 67.28 13.84
N ASP A 149 8.84 67.57 14.65
CA ASP A 149 9.40 66.86 15.80
C ASP A 149 8.48 66.69 17.02
N GLN A 150 9.06 66.07 18.06
CA GLN A 150 8.72 66.03 19.49
C GLN A 150 8.18 64.66 19.97
N HIS A 151 8.65 64.00 21.03
CA HIS A 151 9.66 64.29 22.05
C HIS A 151 9.95 62.97 22.81
N ILE A 152 11.23 62.64 23.00
CA ILE A 152 11.96 62.03 24.15
C ILE A 152 11.46 60.74 24.85
N LEU A 153 12.49 59.98 25.20
CA LEU A 153 12.69 58.66 25.80
C LEU A 153 12.28 58.54 27.28
N ASP A 154 12.61 57.36 27.83
CA ASP A 154 12.90 57.03 29.24
C ASP A 154 11.73 56.38 29.98
N ASP A 155 11.87 55.34 30.79
CA ASP A 155 13.00 54.49 31.16
C ASP A 155 12.42 53.37 32.07
N HIS A 156 13.23 52.34 32.27
CA HIS A 156 13.32 51.46 33.44
C HIS A 156 12.90 49.99 33.31
N ASP A 157 13.99 49.22 33.37
CA ASP A 157 14.22 47.79 33.41
C ASP A 157 13.64 47.05 34.62
N LEU A 158 13.90 45.75 34.58
CA LEU A 158 14.14 44.79 35.67
C LEU A 158 13.11 43.66 35.75
N ASP A 159 13.52 42.56 35.09
CA ASP A 159 13.77 41.25 35.69
C ASP A 159 12.65 40.57 36.48
N ASP A 160 12.28 39.38 36.02
CA ASP A 160 12.47 38.16 36.82
C ASP A 160 12.30 36.93 35.90
N ASP A 161 13.44 36.43 35.43
CA ASP A 161 13.61 35.04 35.03
C ASP A 161 13.54 34.14 36.28
N GLU A 162 12.59 33.21 36.34
CA GLU A 162 12.77 31.82 36.82
C GLU A 162 11.42 31.22 37.24
N GLN A 163 10.94 30.24 36.47
CA GLN A 163 10.84 28.93 37.07
C GLN A 163 10.98 27.80 36.07
N MET A 164 11.92 26.94 36.44
CA MET A 164 12.48 25.79 35.77
C MET A 164 11.53 24.58 35.75
N ALA A 165 11.74 23.76 34.72
CA ALA A 165 11.77 22.29 34.75
C ALA A 165 10.48 21.46 35.00
N GLN A 166 10.02 20.86 33.88
CA GLN A 166 9.80 19.43 33.59
C GLN A 166 9.35 18.40 34.68
N ASP A 167 8.35 17.60 34.25
CA ASP A 167 8.11 16.15 34.48
C ASP A 167 7.66 15.65 35.89
N PRO A 168 7.24 14.37 36.11
CA PRO A 168 6.71 13.26 35.25
C PRO A 168 5.53 12.45 35.88
N LYS A 169 5.09 11.39 35.16
CA LYS A 169 4.56 10.06 35.61
C LYS A 169 3.82 9.92 36.96
N VAL A 170 2.61 9.33 36.90
CA VAL A 170 2.29 8.01 37.50
C VAL A 170 1.40 7.24 36.53
#